data_AF-A0A352AYE4-F1
#
_entry.id   AF-A0A352AYE4-F1
#
_cell.length_a   1.000
_cell.length_b   1.000
_cell.length_c   1.000
_cell.angle_alpha   90.00
_cell.angle_beta   90.00
_cell.angle_gamma   90.00
#
_symmetry.space_group_name_H-M   'P 1'
#
loop_
_entity.id
_entity.type
_entity.pdbx_description
1 polymer ?
#
loop_
_entity_poly.entity_id
_entity_poly.type
_entity_poly.pdbx_seq_one_letter_code
_entity_poly.pdbx_strand_id
1 'polypeptide(L)'
;METPPQEHFPVKDNLHTDILEQKYGPIHAEVLRHDNVHEMEKKTERIREARLVDQQNILRTYALTFLTYDKDRTEIASIDDEIRQGGLIGQTFRNHGYTIKKNVIDVFIIPIPAKMSDDFKVETTEAKARLTEFYAKKTGTPPTIYGTVLEIYSPDFKNPEDGINDVDINQVNPLTGALQDVGVPIDEIWEHLDRASENNEWGDLKEKYEQARQLSQPIVQSLHEKITQYLENSQGEQ
;
A
#
# COMPACT_ATOMS: atom_id res chain seq x y z
N MET A 1 1.30 15.09 31.63
CA MET A 1 0.67 14.97 30.30
C MET A 1 0.83 13.51 29.91
N GLU A 2 -0.25 12.75 29.91
CA GLU A 2 -0.23 11.37 29.42
C GLU A 2 -0.09 11.44 27.90
N THR A 3 0.91 10.75 27.36
CA THR A 3 1.05 10.57 25.92
C THR A 3 -0.22 9.89 25.42
N PRO A 4 -0.96 10.45 24.45
CA PRO A 4 -2.12 9.78 23.90
C PRO A 4 -1.71 8.39 23.41
N PRO A 5 -2.58 7.36 23.57
CA PRO A 5 -2.26 6.02 23.13
C PRO A 5 -1.92 6.06 21.63
N GLN A 6 -0.73 5.56 21.28
CA GLN A 6 -0.34 5.42 19.88
C GLN A 6 -1.37 4.55 19.16
N GLU A 7 -2.03 5.09 18.15
CA GLU A 7 -3.00 4.35 17.33
C GLU A 7 -2.28 3.19 16.62
N HIS A 8 -2.42 1.99 17.17
CA HIS A 8 -2.00 0.75 16.52
C HIS A 8 -2.99 0.40 15.42
N PHE A 9 -2.50 0.17 14.19
CA PHE A 9 -3.33 -0.29 13.07
C PHE A 9 -3.40 -1.81 13.12
N PRO A 10 -4.53 -2.43 13.48
CA PRO A 10 -4.68 -3.88 13.40
C PRO A 10 -4.82 -4.30 11.93
N VAL A 11 -3.70 -4.30 11.21
CA VAL A 11 -3.61 -4.70 9.78
C VAL A 11 -3.92 -6.17 9.56
N LYS A 12 -3.98 -6.98 10.62
CA LYS A 12 -4.26 -8.41 10.57
C LYS A 12 -5.72 -8.70 10.21
N ASP A 13 -6.65 -7.97 10.82
CA ASP A 13 -8.08 -8.28 10.70
C ASP A 13 -8.85 -7.29 9.81
N ASN A 14 -8.34 -6.05 9.68
CA ASN A 14 -9.03 -4.98 8.98
C ASN A 14 -8.25 -4.48 7.77
N LEU A 15 -8.98 -4.17 6.68
CA LEU A 15 -8.43 -3.37 5.59
C LEU A 15 -8.29 -1.92 6.03
N HIS A 16 -7.42 -1.19 5.34
CA HIS A 16 -7.32 0.26 5.49
C HIS A 16 -8.67 0.96 5.32
N THR A 17 -9.46 0.53 4.33
CA THR A 17 -10.81 1.05 4.08
C THR A 17 -11.76 0.82 5.26
N ASP A 18 -11.66 -0.33 5.93
CA ASP A 18 -12.52 -0.64 7.08
C ASP A 18 -12.22 0.33 8.25
N ILE A 19 -10.94 0.67 8.45
CA ILE A 19 -10.50 1.62 9.48
C ILE A 19 -10.96 3.04 9.14
N LEU A 20 -10.83 3.44 7.88
CA LEU A 20 -11.34 4.74 7.41
C LEU A 20 -12.87 4.82 7.59
N GLU A 21 -13.60 3.76 7.25
CA GLU A 21 -15.06 3.71 7.39
C GLU A 21 -15.52 3.80 8.84
N GLN A 22 -14.79 3.16 9.76
CA GLN A 22 -15.05 3.26 11.20
C GLN A 22 -14.89 4.70 11.72
N LYS A 23 -13.91 5.45 11.21
CA LYS A 23 -13.60 6.81 11.68
C LYS A 23 -14.42 7.90 10.99
N TYR A 24 -14.63 7.78 9.69
CA TYR A 24 -15.20 8.84 8.85
C TYR A 24 -16.56 8.51 8.24
N GLY A 25 -17.05 7.28 8.41
CA GLY A 25 -18.23 6.78 7.71
C GLY A 25 -17.89 6.30 6.29
N PRO A 26 -18.90 6.00 5.45
CA PRO A 26 -18.71 5.33 4.17
C PRO A 26 -17.63 5.97 3.27
N ILE A 27 -16.74 5.13 2.76
CA ILE A 27 -15.63 5.50 1.87
C ILE A 27 -15.89 4.94 0.48
N HIS A 28 -15.56 5.72 -0.55
CA HIS A 28 -15.54 5.24 -1.93
C HIS A 28 -14.25 5.67 -2.63
N ALA A 29 -13.93 4.98 -3.74
CA ALA A 29 -12.79 5.33 -4.57
C ALA A 29 -13.22 6.13 -5.80
N GLU A 30 -12.58 7.27 -6.03
CA GLU A 30 -12.55 7.94 -7.32
C GLU A 30 -11.27 7.53 -8.05
N VAL A 31 -11.40 6.74 -9.13
CA VAL A 31 -10.26 6.31 -9.94
C VAL A 31 -9.93 7.40 -10.95
N LEU A 32 -8.76 8.02 -10.81
CA LEU A 32 -8.28 9.08 -11.70
C LEU A 32 -7.59 8.52 -12.93
N ARG A 33 -6.83 7.44 -12.73
CA ARG A 33 -6.14 6.69 -13.77
C ARG A 33 -6.09 5.22 -13.39
N HIS A 34 -6.30 4.34 -14.36
CA HIS A 34 -6.04 2.92 -14.19
C HIS A 34 -5.63 2.34 -15.53
N ASP A 35 -4.34 2.07 -15.64
CA ASP A 35 -3.71 1.56 -16.84
C ASP A 35 -4.20 0.14 -17.17
N ASN A 36 -4.65 -0.08 -18.41
CA ASN A 36 -5.10 -1.41 -18.82
C ASN A 36 -3.91 -2.35 -18.97
N VAL A 37 -3.82 -3.30 -18.05
CA VAL A 37 -2.75 -4.30 -17.96
C VAL A 37 -2.67 -5.19 -19.22
N HIS A 38 -3.76 -5.37 -19.95
CA HIS A 38 -3.79 -6.15 -21.19
C HIS A 38 -3.21 -5.41 -22.39
N GLU A 39 -3.36 -4.09 -22.44
CA GLU A 39 -3.00 -3.25 -23.59
C GLU A 39 -1.57 -2.73 -23.53
N MET A 40 -0.98 -2.65 -22.33
CA MET A 40 0.36 -2.12 -22.16
C MET A 40 1.46 -3.14 -22.47
N GLU A 41 2.57 -2.63 -23.03
CA GLU A 41 3.76 -3.44 -23.29
C GLU A 41 4.35 -3.98 -21.97
N LYS A 42 4.97 -5.16 -22.03
CA LYS A 42 5.49 -5.88 -20.86
C LYS A 42 6.53 -5.10 -20.04
N LYS A 43 7.13 -4.05 -20.61
CA LYS A 43 8.17 -3.23 -19.97
C LYS A 43 7.68 -1.86 -19.50
N THR A 44 6.44 -1.51 -19.79
CA THR A 44 5.89 -0.22 -19.38
C THR A 44 5.33 -0.36 -17.97
N GLU A 45 5.66 0.60 -17.11
CA GLU A 45 5.09 0.66 -15.78
C GLU A 45 3.60 0.92 -15.90
N ARG A 46 2.80 0.11 -15.19
CA ARG A 46 1.35 0.18 -15.20
C ARG A 46 0.92 0.73 -13.87
N ILE A 47 0.14 1.80 -13.88
CA ILE A 47 -0.24 2.48 -12.65
C ILE A 47 -1.75 2.58 -12.50
N ARG A 48 -2.18 2.64 -11.24
CA ARG A 48 -3.51 3.08 -10.84
C ARG A 48 -3.37 4.23 -9.85
N GLU A 49 -4.06 5.31 -10.13
CA GLU A 49 -4.20 6.47 -9.25
C GLU A 49 -5.65 6.57 -8.79
N ALA A 50 -5.86 6.66 -7.48
CA ALA A 50 -7.19 6.82 -6.92
C ALA A 50 -7.21 7.68 -5.66
N ARG A 51 -8.36 8.34 -5.47
CA ARG A 51 -8.71 9.10 -4.28
C ARG A 51 -9.70 8.29 -3.46
N LEU A 52 -9.40 8.02 -2.20
CA LEU A 52 -10.36 7.45 -1.26
C LEU A 52 -11.01 8.60 -0.49
N VAL A 53 -12.29 8.84 -0.73
CA VAL A 53 -13.04 9.99 -0.23
C VAL A 53 -14.22 9.54 0.62
N ASP A 54 -14.57 10.35 1.61
CA ASP A 54 -15.76 10.13 2.46
C ASP A 54 -17.04 10.71 1.85
N GLN A 55 -18.15 10.64 2.59
CA GLN A 55 -19.45 11.17 2.15
C GLN A 55 -19.48 12.70 2.00
N GLN A 56 -18.53 13.41 2.62
CA GLN A 56 -18.36 14.85 2.52
C GLN A 56 -17.42 15.24 1.37
N ASN A 57 -17.00 14.26 0.57
CA ASN A 57 -16.04 14.41 -0.52
C ASN A 57 -14.67 14.95 -0.03
N ILE A 58 -14.31 14.62 1.21
CA ILE A 58 -12.98 14.91 1.77
C ILE A 58 -12.09 13.72 1.45
N LEU A 59 -10.92 14.00 0.89
CA LEU A 59 -9.91 12.98 0.66
C LEU A 59 -9.43 12.44 2.02
N ARG A 60 -9.42 11.13 2.19
CA ARG A 60 -8.91 10.46 3.40
C ARG A 60 -7.64 9.70 3.11
N THR A 61 -7.46 9.24 1.88
CA THR A 61 -6.21 8.65 1.42
C THR A 61 -6.07 8.86 -0.07
N TYR A 62 -4.90 9.33 -0.49
CA TYR A 62 -4.48 9.25 -1.89
C TYR A 62 -3.71 7.95 -2.09
N ALA A 63 -4.03 7.20 -3.15
CA ALA A 63 -3.42 5.92 -3.44
C ALA A 63 -2.82 5.89 -4.84
N LEU A 64 -1.54 5.52 -4.93
CA LEU A 64 -0.84 5.23 -6.17
C LEU A 64 -0.36 3.78 -6.15
N THR A 65 -0.85 2.97 -7.07
CA THR A 65 -0.50 1.55 -7.19
C THR A 65 0.33 1.31 -8.44
N PHE A 66 1.51 0.73 -8.27
CA PHE A 66 2.32 0.14 -9.33
C PHE A 66 1.88 -1.32 -9.54
N LEU A 67 1.19 -1.60 -10.64
CA LEU A 67 0.55 -2.90 -10.90
C LEU A 67 1.59 -3.93 -11.37
N THR A 68 1.80 -4.98 -10.56
CA THR A 68 2.83 -6.01 -10.79
C THR A 68 2.25 -7.39 -11.09
N TYR A 69 0.94 -7.59 -10.98
CA TYR A 69 0.34 -8.89 -11.21
C TYR A 69 0.51 -9.38 -12.66
N ASP A 70 0.46 -10.70 -12.81
CA ASP A 70 0.51 -11.38 -14.10
C ASP A 70 -0.86 -11.31 -14.80
N LYS A 71 -0.88 -10.70 -15.98
CA LYS A 71 -2.09 -10.48 -16.78
C LYS A 71 -2.69 -11.76 -17.34
N ASP A 72 -1.92 -12.85 -17.40
CA ASP A 72 -2.41 -14.14 -17.89
C ASP A 72 -3.28 -14.85 -16.83
N ARG A 73 -3.36 -14.33 -15.60
CA ARG A 73 -4.28 -14.79 -14.56
C ARG A 73 -5.66 -14.16 -14.74
N THR A 74 -6.50 -14.80 -15.55
CA THR A 74 -7.83 -14.31 -15.95
C THR A 74 -8.74 -13.89 -14.80
N GLU A 75 -8.70 -14.59 -13.66
CA GLU A 75 -9.50 -14.20 -12.49
C GLU A 75 -9.02 -12.87 -11.89
N ILE A 76 -7.71 -12.68 -11.73
CA ILE A 76 -7.15 -11.42 -11.21
C ILE A 76 -7.43 -10.27 -12.17
N ALA A 77 -7.35 -10.53 -13.48
CA ALA A 77 -7.73 -9.54 -14.50
C ALA A 77 -9.21 -9.12 -14.39
N SER A 78 -10.12 -10.06 -14.14
CA SER A 78 -11.54 -9.73 -13.92
C SER A 78 -11.75 -8.87 -12.66
N ILE A 79 -11.03 -9.18 -11.58
CA ILE A 79 -11.05 -8.39 -10.35
C ILE A 79 -10.49 -6.98 -10.60
N ASP A 80 -9.42 -6.87 -11.39
CA ASP A 80 -8.81 -5.59 -11.77
C ASP A 80 -9.78 -4.71 -12.56
N ASP A 81 -10.57 -5.30 -13.46
CA ASP A 81 -11.61 -4.57 -14.21
C ASP A 81 -12.71 -3.99 -13.29
N GLU A 82 -13.11 -4.70 -12.25
CA GLU A 82 -14.03 -4.18 -11.22
C GLU A 82 -13.40 -3.05 -10.40
N ILE A 83 -12.11 -3.18 -10.05
CA ILE A 83 -11.34 -2.14 -9.35
C ILE A 83 -11.21 -0.89 -10.23
N ARG A 84 -10.99 -1.07 -11.53
CA ARG A 84 -10.92 0.01 -12.52
C ARG A 84 -12.24 0.79 -12.63
N GLN A 85 -13.37 0.12 -12.38
CA GLN A 85 -14.71 0.73 -12.38
C GLN A 85 -15.07 1.43 -11.05
N GLY A 86 -14.10 1.62 -10.14
CA GLY A 86 -14.31 2.30 -8.86
C GLY A 86 -14.33 1.37 -7.64
N GLY A 87 -14.03 0.07 -7.84
CA GLY A 87 -13.89 -0.86 -6.73
C GLY A 87 -12.71 -0.51 -5.81
N LEU A 88 -12.92 -0.67 -4.50
CA LEU A 88 -11.85 -0.61 -3.50
C LEU A 88 -11.08 -1.93 -3.55
N ILE A 89 -9.77 -1.88 -3.85
CA ILE A 89 -8.91 -3.06 -4.07
C ILE A 89 -9.17 -4.16 -3.03
N GLY A 90 -9.06 -3.82 -1.74
CA GLY A 90 -9.23 -4.81 -0.68
C GLY A 90 -10.63 -5.42 -0.59
N GLN A 91 -11.68 -4.60 -0.69
CA GLN A 91 -13.05 -5.10 -0.62
C GLN A 91 -13.38 -5.96 -1.85
N THR A 92 -12.96 -5.56 -3.05
CA THR A 92 -13.18 -6.34 -4.26
C THR A 92 -12.50 -7.71 -4.14
N PHE A 93 -11.23 -7.79 -3.75
CA PHE A 93 -10.57 -9.08 -3.55
C PHE A 93 -11.28 -9.97 -2.52
N ARG A 94 -11.74 -9.41 -1.39
CA ARG A 94 -12.53 -10.17 -0.40
C ARG A 94 -13.84 -10.71 -0.98
N ASN A 95 -14.55 -9.92 -1.78
CA ASN A 95 -15.80 -10.34 -2.42
C ASN A 95 -15.60 -11.53 -3.37
N HIS A 96 -14.40 -11.67 -3.94
CA HIS A 96 -14.00 -12.82 -4.78
C HIS A 96 -13.37 -13.99 -3.98
N GLY A 97 -13.42 -13.93 -2.65
CA GLY A 97 -12.98 -15.00 -1.76
C GLY A 97 -11.47 -15.04 -1.51
N TYR A 98 -10.76 -13.93 -1.74
CA TYR A 98 -9.35 -13.82 -1.41
C TYR A 98 -9.14 -13.36 0.05
N THR A 99 -8.16 -13.99 0.70
CA THR A 99 -7.51 -13.43 1.90
C THR A 99 -6.46 -12.42 1.45
N ILE A 100 -6.33 -11.33 2.19
CA ILE A 100 -5.42 -10.23 1.87
C ILE A 100 -4.41 -10.07 2.99
N LYS A 101 -3.16 -9.80 2.62
CA LYS A 101 -2.11 -9.34 3.53
C LYS A 101 -1.38 -8.17 2.89
N LYS A 102 -0.72 -7.36 3.71
CA LYS A 102 0.13 -6.27 3.24
C LYS A 102 1.54 -6.50 3.78
N ASN A 103 2.51 -6.51 2.88
CA ASN A 103 3.92 -6.41 3.27
C ASN A 103 4.28 -4.92 3.32
N VAL A 104 4.41 -4.33 4.50
CA VAL A 104 4.80 -2.92 4.61
C VAL A 104 6.29 -2.82 4.32
N ILE A 105 6.65 -2.13 3.24
CA ILE A 105 8.05 -2.02 2.79
C ILE A 105 8.70 -0.71 3.19
N ASP A 106 7.90 0.33 3.46
CA ASP A 106 8.39 1.57 4.04
C ASP A 106 7.27 2.43 4.64
N VAL A 107 7.64 3.30 5.58
CA VAL A 107 6.79 4.36 6.15
C VAL A 107 7.61 5.63 6.27
N PHE A 108 7.12 6.73 5.71
CA PHE A 108 7.87 7.98 5.61
C PHE A 108 6.95 9.19 5.61
N ILE A 109 7.51 10.37 5.83
CA ILE A 109 6.82 11.65 5.65
C ILE A 109 7.16 12.17 4.26
N ILE A 110 6.15 12.63 3.54
CA ILE A 110 6.30 13.16 2.17
C ILE A 110 5.68 14.55 2.08
N PRO A 111 6.30 15.50 1.35
CA PRO A 111 5.61 16.73 0.96
C PRO A 111 4.42 16.40 0.05
N ILE A 112 3.29 17.07 0.28
CA ILE A 112 2.09 16.92 -0.52
C ILE A 112 1.84 18.18 -1.38
N PRO A 113 1.34 18.02 -2.62
CA PRO A 113 0.91 19.14 -3.46
C PRO A 113 -0.15 20.00 -2.77
N ALA A 114 -0.18 21.31 -3.05
CA ALA A 114 -1.19 22.22 -2.50
C ALA A 114 -2.63 21.75 -2.76
N LYS A 115 -2.90 21.25 -3.98
CA LYS A 115 -4.20 20.66 -4.34
C LYS A 115 -4.57 19.46 -3.45
N MET A 116 -3.59 18.65 -3.07
CA MET A 116 -3.83 17.51 -2.17
C MET A 116 -4.13 17.99 -0.73
N SER A 117 -3.46 19.04 -0.25
CA SER A 117 -3.81 19.68 1.03
C SER A 117 -5.24 20.25 1.02
N ASP A 118 -5.64 20.90 -0.08
CA ASP A 118 -7.00 21.41 -0.26
C ASP A 118 -8.06 20.30 -0.25
N ASP A 119 -7.73 19.16 -0.85
CA ASP A 119 -8.57 17.96 -0.89
C ASP A 119 -8.66 17.26 0.47
N PHE A 120 -7.56 17.24 1.23
CA PHE A 120 -7.52 16.75 2.60
C PHE A 120 -8.20 17.70 3.60
N LYS A 121 -8.45 18.97 3.23
CA LYS A 121 -8.97 20.03 4.12
C LYS A 121 -8.05 20.31 5.31
N VAL A 122 -6.75 20.40 5.05
CA VAL A 122 -5.71 20.63 6.06
C VAL A 122 -4.76 21.74 5.62
N GLU A 123 -4.13 22.42 6.59
CA GLU A 123 -3.16 23.49 6.31
C GLU A 123 -1.72 22.98 6.14
N THR A 124 -1.42 21.75 6.57
CA THR A 124 -0.07 21.20 6.47
C THR A 124 0.29 20.85 5.02
N THR A 125 1.58 20.93 4.72
CA THR A 125 2.18 20.62 3.41
C THR A 125 2.86 19.25 3.39
N GLU A 126 2.71 18.47 4.45
CA GLU A 126 3.28 17.13 4.56
C GLU A 126 2.22 16.12 4.98
N ALA A 127 2.46 14.85 4.68
CA ALA A 127 1.63 13.74 5.11
C ALA A 127 2.47 12.52 5.42
N LYS A 128 1.98 11.68 6.34
CA LYS A 128 2.53 10.34 6.52
C LYS A 128 2.09 9.47 5.35
N ALA A 129 3.04 8.78 4.75
CA ALA A 129 2.84 7.86 3.66
C ALA A 129 3.35 6.47 4.02
N ARG A 130 2.76 5.47 3.38
CA ARG A 130 3.15 4.06 3.53
C ARG A 130 3.25 3.42 2.18
N LEU A 131 4.29 2.62 1.99
CA LEU A 131 4.49 1.80 0.82
C LEU A 131 4.31 0.33 1.18
N THR A 132 3.47 -0.38 0.44
CA THR A 132 3.12 -1.78 0.74
C THR A 132 3.06 -2.64 -0.52
N GLU A 133 3.49 -3.90 -0.45
CA GLU A 133 3.09 -4.90 -1.44
C GLU A 133 1.74 -5.48 -1.02
N PHE A 134 0.74 -5.37 -1.90
CA PHE A 134 -0.60 -5.88 -1.66
C PHE A 134 -0.67 -7.35 -2.08
N TYR A 135 -0.77 -8.24 -1.10
CA TYR A 135 -0.93 -9.67 -1.34
C TYR A 135 -2.39 -10.08 -1.35
N ALA A 136 -2.74 -10.97 -2.28
CA ALA A 136 -4.00 -11.68 -2.31
C ALA A 136 -3.73 -13.19 -2.45
N LYS A 137 -4.41 -14.02 -1.65
CA LYS A 137 -4.35 -15.48 -1.73
C LYS A 137 -5.75 -16.09 -1.64
N LYS A 138 -6.07 -17.00 -2.56
CA LYS A 138 -7.26 -17.85 -2.50
C LYS A 138 -6.86 -19.24 -2.02
N THR A 139 -7.75 -19.92 -1.29
CA THR A 139 -7.49 -21.28 -0.79
C THR A 139 -7.03 -22.22 -1.90
N GLY A 140 -5.93 -22.94 -1.66
CA GLY A 140 -5.36 -23.88 -2.64
C GLY A 140 -4.56 -23.25 -3.78
N THR A 141 -4.34 -21.93 -3.74
CA THR A 141 -3.50 -21.21 -4.73
C THR A 141 -2.30 -20.54 -4.05
N PRO A 142 -1.18 -20.34 -4.78
CA PRO A 142 -0.07 -19.54 -4.27
C PRO A 142 -0.48 -18.08 -4.04
N PRO A 143 0.09 -17.39 -3.05
CA PRO A 143 -0.06 -15.96 -2.87
C PRO A 143 0.34 -15.19 -4.12
N THR A 144 -0.26 -14.03 -4.34
CA THR A 144 0.03 -13.18 -5.49
C THR A 144 0.08 -11.73 -5.06
N ILE A 145 1.08 -11.02 -5.56
CA ILE A 145 1.21 -9.59 -5.35
C ILE A 145 0.44 -8.88 -6.46
N TYR A 146 -0.65 -8.20 -6.10
CA TYR A 146 -1.44 -7.40 -7.03
C TYR A 146 -0.63 -6.20 -7.52
N GLY A 147 0.02 -5.51 -6.59
CA GLY A 147 0.86 -4.35 -6.88
C GLY A 147 1.56 -3.82 -5.64
N THR A 148 2.45 -2.87 -5.86
CA THR A 148 3.01 -2.03 -4.80
C THR A 148 2.14 -0.77 -4.66
N VAL A 149 1.56 -0.55 -3.49
CA VAL A 149 0.63 0.54 -3.20
C VAL A 149 1.32 1.55 -2.29
N LEU A 150 1.43 2.79 -2.77
CA LEU A 150 1.64 3.97 -1.96
C LEU A 150 0.28 4.43 -1.44
N GLU A 151 0.17 4.61 -0.12
CA GLU A 151 -0.95 5.26 0.54
C GLU A 151 -0.44 6.54 1.22
N ILE A 152 -0.94 7.71 0.82
CA ILE A 152 -0.70 8.99 1.49
C ILE A 152 -1.93 9.30 2.32
N TYR A 153 -1.75 9.39 3.63
CA TYR A 153 -2.86 9.55 4.58
C TYR A 153 -3.23 11.00 4.78
N SER A 154 -4.52 11.29 5.01
CA SER A 154 -4.92 12.62 5.44
C SER A 154 -4.27 12.94 6.81
N PRO A 155 -3.73 14.15 7.02
CA PRO A 155 -3.05 14.49 8.28
C PRO A 155 -3.90 14.40 9.55
N ASP A 156 -5.23 14.53 9.44
CA ASP A 156 -6.16 14.28 10.55
C ASP A 156 -6.36 12.78 10.86
N PHE A 157 -6.02 11.91 9.90
CA PHE A 157 -5.96 10.47 10.08
C PHE A 157 -4.63 10.06 10.69
N LYS A 158 -3.53 10.54 10.12
CA LYS A 158 -2.16 10.32 10.59
C LYS A 158 -1.38 11.62 10.58
N ASN A 159 -1.21 12.21 11.76
CA ASN A 159 -0.50 13.48 11.88
C ASN A 159 0.99 13.28 11.51
N PRO A 160 1.50 13.97 10.47
CA PRO A 160 2.92 13.91 10.12
C PRO A 160 3.82 14.48 11.23
N GLU A 161 3.31 15.40 12.07
CA GLU A 161 4.08 16.00 13.17
C GLU A 161 4.46 14.99 14.26
N ASP A 162 3.73 13.88 14.37
CA ASP A 162 4.06 12.77 15.27
C ASP A 162 5.31 11.99 14.80
N GLY A 163 5.79 12.27 13.59
CA GLY A 163 6.94 11.59 12.98
C GLY A 163 6.67 10.11 12.68
N ILE A 164 7.76 9.37 12.41
CA ILE A 164 7.75 7.92 12.25
C ILE A 164 8.10 7.28 13.60
N ASN A 165 7.19 6.49 14.16
CA ASN A 165 7.37 5.89 15.49
C ASN A 165 7.85 4.43 15.42
N ASP A 166 8.14 3.83 16.57
CA ASP A 166 8.61 2.44 16.64
C ASP A 166 7.61 1.43 16.05
N VAL A 167 6.31 1.68 16.16
CA VAL A 167 5.29 0.81 15.55
C VAL A 167 5.39 0.85 14.03
N ASP A 168 5.56 2.04 13.45
CA ASP A 168 5.77 2.21 12.01
C ASP A 168 7.04 1.46 11.55
N ILE A 169 8.15 1.62 12.26
CA ILE A 169 9.45 0.99 11.94
C ILE A 169 9.37 -0.54 12.06
N ASN A 170 8.73 -1.05 13.11
CA ASN A 170 8.68 -2.49 13.37
C ASN A 170 7.79 -3.25 12.37
N GLN A 171 6.93 -2.55 11.63
CA GLN A 171 6.12 -3.13 10.56
C GLN A 171 6.88 -3.24 9.24
N VAL A 172 8.03 -2.55 9.08
CA VAL A 172 8.78 -2.52 7.82
C VAL A 172 9.52 -3.83 7.59
N ASN A 173 9.30 -4.40 6.41
CA ASN A 173 9.87 -5.64 5.92
C ASN A 173 10.60 -5.42 4.59
N PRO A 174 11.56 -6.29 4.22
CA PRO A 174 12.13 -6.33 2.89
C PRO A 174 11.07 -6.58 1.81
N LEU A 175 11.41 -6.20 0.58
CA LEU A 175 10.62 -6.56 -0.61
C LEU A 175 10.55 -8.07 -0.78
N THR A 176 9.41 -8.54 -1.29
CA THR A 176 9.21 -9.97 -1.57
C THR A 176 10.25 -10.52 -2.52
N GLY A 177 10.55 -9.80 -3.61
CA GLY A 177 11.55 -10.22 -4.58
C GLY A 177 12.92 -10.44 -3.93
N ALA A 178 13.33 -9.55 -3.03
CA ALA A 178 14.59 -9.67 -2.31
C ALA A 178 14.61 -10.88 -1.34
N LEU A 179 13.49 -11.17 -0.68
CA LEU A 179 13.34 -12.37 0.16
C LEU A 179 13.42 -13.65 -0.68
N GLN A 180 12.82 -13.65 -1.87
CA GLN A 180 12.91 -14.78 -2.80
C GLN A 180 14.35 -14.98 -3.33
N ASP A 181 15.07 -13.90 -3.61
CA ASP A 181 16.46 -13.94 -4.09
C ASP A 181 17.41 -14.57 -3.06
N VAL A 182 17.15 -14.41 -1.77
CA VAL A 182 17.90 -15.08 -0.68
C VAL A 182 17.31 -16.45 -0.31
N GLY A 183 16.38 -16.96 -1.13
CA GLY A 183 15.83 -18.31 -1.03
C GLY A 183 14.75 -18.47 0.04
N VAL A 184 13.89 -17.46 0.26
CA VAL A 184 12.64 -17.59 1.03
C VAL A 184 11.47 -17.74 0.05
N PRO A 185 10.79 -18.89 -0.01
CA PRO A 185 9.63 -19.11 -0.87
C PRO A 185 8.45 -18.20 -0.54
N ILE A 186 7.63 -17.85 -1.55
CA ILE A 186 6.49 -16.92 -1.37
C ILE A 186 5.43 -17.40 -0.38
N ASP A 187 5.20 -18.72 -0.28
CA ASP A 187 4.30 -19.29 0.72
C ASP A 187 4.83 -19.08 2.14
N GLU A 188 6.14 -19.25 2.35
CA GLU A 188 6.78 -19.01 3.65
C GLU A 188 6.70 -17.52 4.01
N ILE A 189 7.00 -16.62 3.07
CA ILE A 189 6.82 -15.17 3.26
C ILE A 189 5.39 -14.85 3.70
N TRP A 190 4.39 -15.39 2.99
CA TRP A 190 2.98 -15.18 3.33
C TRP A 190 2.63 -15.62 4.75
N GLU A 191 3.13 -16.78 5.21
CA GLU A 191 2.91 -17.26 6.58
C GLU A 191 3.65 -16.41 7.63
N HIS A 192 4.78 -15.79 7.29
CA HIS A 192 5.48 -14.86 8.19
C HIS A 192 4.78 -13.49 8.28
N LEU A 193 4.12 -13.02 7.22
CA LEU A 193 3.38 -11.75 7.27
C LEU A 193 2.26 -11.73 8.33
N ASP A 194 1.67 -12.90 8.66
CA ASP A 194 0.70 -13.01 9.77
C ASP A 194 1.34 -12.93 11.16
N ARG A 195 2.60 -13.35 11.28
CA ARG A 195 3.36 -13.44 12.54
C ARG A 195 4.17 -12.19 12.83
N ALA A 196 4.69 -11.55 11.77
CA ALA A 196 5.51 -10.36 11.85
C ALA A 196 4.76 -9.15 12.44
N SER A 197 3.44 -9.06 12.23
CA SER A 197 2.61 -8.01 12.81
C SER A 197 2.50 -8.07 14.35
N GLU A 198 2.84 -9.20 14.96
CA GLU A 198 2.71 -9.38 16.42
C GLU A 198 4.06 -9.28 17.15
N ASN A 199 5.16 -9.80 16.57
CA ASN A 199 6.47 -9.84 17.24
C ASN A 199 7.70 -9.76 16.31
N ASN A 200 7.53 -9.39 15.03
CA ASN A 200 8.61 -9.34 14.03
C ASN A 200 9.43 -10.66 13.95
N GLU A 201 8.72 -11.80 14.02
CA GLU A 201 9.33 -13.13 14.09
C GLU A 201 9.84 -13.61 12.72
N TRP A 202 10.97 -13.05 12.31
CA TRP A 202 11.87 -13.60 11.29
C TRP A 202 13.08 -14.31 11.94
N GLY A 203 12.97 -14.71 13.21
CA GLY A 203 14.09 -15.16 14.03
C GLY A 203 14.82 -16.39 13.49
N ASP A 204 14.07 -17.31 12.90
CA ASP A 204 14.56 -18.50 12.19
C ASP A 204 15.20 -18.19 10.83
N LEU A 205 14.88 -17.04 10.24
CA LEU A 205 15.38 -16.57 8.94
C LEU A 205 16.26 -15.32 9.05
N LYS A 206 16.75 -14.98 10.25
CA LYS A 206 17.37 -13.68 10.54
C LYS A 206 18.47 -13.26 9.57
N GLU A 207 19.35 -14.19 9.19
CA GLU A 207 20.44 -13.91 8.25
C GLU A 207 19.92 -13.58 6.84
N LYS A 208 18.99 -14.39 6.33
CA LYS A 208 18.32 -14.14 5.04
C LYS A 208 17.56 -12.83 5.05
N TYR A 209 16.84 -12.54 6.14
CA TYR A 209 16.08 -11.32 6.30
C TYR A 209 16.97 -10.07 6.21
N GLU A 210 18.11 -10.07 6.90
CA GLU A 210 19.06 -8.94 6.85
C GLU A 210 19.69 -8.78 5.45
N GLN A 211 20.03 -9.88 4.78
CA GLN A 211 20.49 -9.84 3.39
C GLN A 211 19.41 -9.28 2.44
N ALA A 212 18.17 -9.75 2.56
CA ALA A 212 17.04 -9.26 1.77
C ALA A 212 16.78 -7.76 2.02
N ARG A 213 16.96 -7.29 3.26
CA ARG A 213 16.84 -5.87 3.62
C ARG A 213 17.85 -5.03 2.84
N GLN A 214 19.11 -5.46 2.76
CA GLN A 214 20.15 -4.77 2.00
C GLN A 214 19.84 -4.76 0.49
N LEU A 215 19.34 -5.88 -0.05
CA LEU A 215 18.93 -5.96 -1.46
C LEU A 215 17.70 -5.08 -1.77
N SER A 216 16.81 -4.89 -0.80
CA SER A 216 15.59 -4.09 -0.98
C SER A 216 15.87 -2.59 -1.02
N GLN A 217 16.85 -2.10 -0.26
CA GLN A 217 17.15 -0.66 -0.12
C GLN A 217 17.24 0.11 -1.45
N PRO A 218 18.04 -0.30 -2.46
CA PRO A 218 18.12 0.44 -3.71
C PRO A 218 16.80 0.44 -4.49
N ILE A 219 15.99 -0.61 -4.37
CA ILE A 219 14.70 -0.71 -5.05
C ILE A 219 13.68 0.21 -4.36
N VAL A 220 13.65 0.21 -3.03
CA VAL A 220 12.81 1.13 -2.24
C VAL A 220 13.18 2.57 -2.56
N GLN A 221 14.47 2.92 -2.58
CA GLN A 221 14.93 4.26 -2.97
C GLN A 221 14.45 4.64 -4.38
N SER A 222 14.55 3.72 -5.35
CA SER A 222 14.03 3.97 -6.70
C SER A 222 12.51 4.18 -6.74
N LEU A 223 11.75 3.48 -5.89
CA LEU A 223 10.31 3.71 -5.74
C LEU A 223 10.00 5.10 -5.18
N HIS A 224 10.75 5.57 -4.18
CA HIS A 224 10.64 6.94 -3.67
C HIS A 224 10.86 7.97 -4.77
N GLU A 225 11.94 7.85 -5.53
CA GLU A 225 12.26 8.77 -6.62
C GLU A 225 11.13 8.82 -7.67
N LYS A 226 10.57 7.66 -8.03
CA LYS A 226 9.43 7.56 -8.94
C LYS A 226 8.17 8.24 -8.38
N ILE A 227 7.87 8.00 -7.11
CA ILE A 227 6.73 8.60 -6.42
C ILE A 227 6.85 10.12 -6.41
N THR A 228 8.02 10.65 -6.04
CA THR A 228 8.29 12.09 -6.06
C THR A 228 8.09 12.67 -7.45
N GLN A 229 8.70 12.07 -8.49
CA GLN A 229 8.53 12.52 -9.87
C GLN A 229 7.07 12.48 -10.32
N TYR A 230 6.33 11.45 -9.92
CA TYR A 230 4.90 11.32 -10.26
C TYR A 230 4.09 12.48 -9.65
N LEU A 231 4.28 12.74 -8.35
CA LEU A 231 3.55 13.78 -7.62
C LEU A 231 3.95 15.20 -8.04
N GLU A 232 5.15 15.40 -8.56
CA GLU A 232 5.59 16.68 -9.13
C GLU A 232 4.96 16.90 -10.52
N ASN A 233 4.99 15.89 -11.39
CA ASN A 233 4.49 16.00 -12.76
C ASN A 233 2.96 16.13 -12.82
N SER A 234 2.23 15.49 -11.90
CA SER A 234 0.77 15.60 -11.83
C SER A 234 0.26 17.00 -11.48
N GLN A 235 1.14 17.92 -11.07
CA GLN A 235 0.81 19.33 -10.84
C GLN A 235 0.82 20.18 -12.13
N GLY A 236 1.44 19.69 -13.21
CA GLY A 236 1.68 20.47 -14.44
C GLY A 236 0.64 20.31 -15.55
N GLU A 237 -0.29 19.37 -15.44
CA GLU A 237 -1.23 19.00 -16.53
C GLU A 237 -2.61 19.68 -16.43
N GLN A 238 -2.69 20.94 -15.96
CA GLN A 238 -3.94 21.73 -15.98
C GLN A 238 -3.77 23.09 -16.67
#